data_AF-A0A392MEC0-F1
#
_entry.id   AF-A0A392MEC0-F1
#
_cell.length_a   1.000
_cell.length_b   1.000
_cell.length_c   1.000
_cell.angle_alpha   90.00
_cell.angle_beta   90.00
_cell.angle_gamma   90.00
#
_symmetry.space_group_name_H-M   'P 1'
#
loop_
_entity.id
_entity.type
_entity.pdbx_description
1 polymer ?
#
loop_
_entity_poly.entity_id
_entity_poly.type
_entity_poly.pdbx_seq_one_letter_code
_entity_poly.pdbx_strand_id
1 'polypeptide(L)'
;FAGAAQSLGAGALLVNPWNISKVAEAIAKALNMPSAEREKRHRHNFHHVTTHTAQEWAETFVSELNDTVVEAQLRTKQIPPRLPIPKAIQQYLKSTNRLLILGFNGTLTEPVERKGDQLKEMELSVHPELKQPLTQLCSDPNTTVVVLSGSGRTLLDENFREYNTWLAAENGMFLNPSNGEWMTTMPEQLNMEWVDSVKHIFEYFTERTPRSHFEEREASLVWNYRHADVEFGKLQARDMLQHLCSGPISSASVEVVQGSRSVEVRVAGITKVKFHF
;
A
#
# COMPACT_ATOMS: atom_id res chain seq x y z
N PHE A 1 -21.18 6.06 7.91
CA PHE A 1 -22.29 5.20 8.38
C PHE A 1 -21.99 4.72 9.79
N ALA A 2 -22.99 4.64 10.66
CA ALA A 2 -22.83 4.27 12.08
C ALA A 2 -22.73 2.73 12.34
N GLY A 3 -22.20 1.94 11.39
CA GLY A 3 -21.95 0.50 11.55
C GLY A 3 -23.17 -0.43 11.63
N ALA A 4 -24.38 0.09 11.90
CA ALA A 4 -25.59 -0.72 12.15
C ALA A 4 -25.96 -1.70 11.01
N ALA A 5 -25.67 -1.36 9.76
CA ALA A 5 -25.89 -2.26 8.62
C ALA A 5 -25.01 -3.51 8.66
N GLN A 6 -23.79 -3.38 9.19
CA GLN A 6 -22.82 -4.46 9.32
C GLN A 6 -23.15 -5.35 10.53
N SER A 7 -23.62 -4.74 11.62
CA SER A 7 -24.05 -5.41 12.85
C SER A 7 -25.37 -6.18 12.70
N LEU A 8 -26.39 -5.57 12.08
CA LEU A 8 -27.73 -6.16 11.97
C LEU A 8 -27.93 -6.96 10.66
N GLY A 9 -27.04 -6.78 9.69
CA GLY A 9 -26.90 -7.56 8.45
C GLY A 9 -28.15 -8.30 7.99
N ALA A 10 -28.13 -9.62 8.17
CA ALA A 10 -29.12 -10.56 7.63
C ALA A 10 -30.55 -10.37 8.18
N GLY A 11 -30.73 -9.76 9.34
CA GLY A 11 -32.06 -9.46 9.89
C GLY A 11 -32.58 -8.08 9.49
N ALA A 12 -31.74 -7.16 9.02
CA ALA A 12 -32.15 -5.82 8.60
C ALA A 12 -32.61 -5.76 7.13
N LEU A 13 -33.41 -4.75 6.81
CA LEU A 13 -33.66 -4.32 5.44
C LEU A 13 -32.71 -3.15 5.15
N LEU A 14 -31.68 -3.40 4.35
CA LEU A 14 -30.69 -2.39 4.00
C LEU A 14 -31.26 -1.44 2.95
N VAL A 15 -31.12 -0.15 3.20
CA VAL A 15 -31.56 0.91 2.27
C VAL A 15 -30.43 1.89 2.03
N ASN A 16 -30.33 2.37 0.79
CA ASN A 16 -29.55 3.56 0.48
C ASN A 16 -30.49 4.77 0.60
N PRO A 17 -30.28 5.68 1.57
CA PRO A 17 -31.19 6.81 1.81
C PRO A 17 -31.25 7.81 0.64
N TRP A 18 -30.27 7.79 -0.26
CA TRP A 18 -30.23 8.65 -1.45
C TRP A 18 -31.04 8.09 -2.63
N ASN A 19 -31.52 6.85 -2.52
CA ASN A 19 -32.37 6.23 -3.54
C ASN A 19 -33.80 6.12 -3.01
N ILE A 20 -34.58 7.16 -3.26
CA ILE A 20 -35.96 7.32 -2.76
C ILE A 20 -36.85 6.13 -3.17
N SER A 21 -36.68 5.62 -4.40
CA SER A 21 -37.44 4.47 -4.90
C SER A 21 -37.14 3.19 -4.11
N LYS A 22 -35.86 2.87 -3.89
CA LYS A 22 -35.47 1.70 -3.09
C LYS A 22 -35.89 1.80 -1.63
N VAL A 23 -35.92 3.00 -1.07
CA VAL A 23 -36.44 3.23 0.29
C VAL A 23 -37.94 2.93 0.33
N ALA A 24 -38.72 3.42 -0.64
CA ALA A 24 -40.16 3.15 -0.73
C ALA A 24 -40.46 1.65 -0.89
N GLU A 25 -39.71 0.97 -1.76
CA GLU A 25 -39.80 -0.50 -1.95
C GLU A 25 -39.48 -1.26 -0.66
N ALA A 26 -38.45 -0.85 0.08
CA ALA A 26 -38.09 -1.50 1.34
C ALA A 26 -39.16 -1.33 2.43
N ILE A 27 -39.80 -0.16 2.51
CA ILE A 27 -40.93 0.07 3.42
C ILE A 27 -42.13 -0.79 3.01
N ALA A 28 -42.47 -0.81 1.72
CA ALA A 28 -43.55 -1.65 1.20
C ALA A 28 -43.28 -3.14 1.49
N LYS A 29 -42.04 -3.60 1.32
CA LYS A 29 -41.61 -4.94 1.67
C LYS A 29 -41.75 -5.22 3.17
N ALA A 30 -41.37 -4.29 4.03
CA ALA A 30 -41.49 -4.44 5.48
C ALA A 30 -42.94 -4.60 5.94
N LEU A 31 -43.86 -3.81 5.36
CA LEU A 31 -45.28 -3.83 5.69
C LEU A 31 -45.98 -5.12 5.21
N ASN A 32 -45.59 -5.62 4.04
CA ASN A 32 -46.17 -6.83 3.44
C ASN A 32 -45.42 -8.12 3.80
N MET A 33 -44.41 -8.05 4.69
CA MET A 33 -43.59 -9.20 5.05
C MET A 33 -44.41 -10.25 5.83
N PRO A 34 -44.32 -11.55 5.46
CA PRO A 34 -44.97 -12.62 6.20
C PRO A 34 -44.54 -12.66 7.67
N SER A 35 -45.48 -12.99 8.56
CA SER A 35 -45.24 -13.00 10.02
C SER A 35 -44.02 -13.86 10.42
N ALA A 36 -43.88 -15.04 9.83
CA ALA A 36 -42.77 -15.95 10.09
C ALA A 36 -41.40 -15.36 9.69
N GLU A 37 -41.33 -14.62 8.58
CA GLU A 37 -40.09 -13.96 8.16
C GLU A 37 -39.76 -12.78 9.08
N ARG A 38 -40.76 -11.97 9.46
CA ARG A 38 -40.58 -10.86 10.42
C ARG A 38 -40.02 -11.35 11.74
N GLU A 39 -40.59 -12.43 12.27
CA GLU A 39 -40.16 -13.01 13.55
C GLU A 39 -38.73 -13.55 13.47
N LYS A 40 -38.39 -14.26 12.39
CA LYS A 40 -37.03 -14.78 12.17
C LYS A 40 -36.00 -13.65 12.10
N ARG A 41 -36.29 -12.59 11.34
CA ARG A 41 -35.43 -11.41 11.22
C ARG A 41 -35.28 -10.66 12.54
N HIS A 42 -36.40 -10.43 13.24
CA HIS A 42 -36.39 -9.77 14.53
C HIS A 42 -35.59 -10.55 15.57
N ARG A 43 -35.78 -11.87 15.66
CA ARG A 43 -35.02 -12.73 16.59
C ARG A 43 -33.52 -12.65 16.36
N HIS A 44 -33.08 -12.65 15.10
CA HIS A 44 -31.66 -12.51 14.75
C HIS A 44 -31.09 -11.16 15.21
N ASN A 45 -31.76 -10.06 14.87
CA ASN A 45 -31.32 -8.72 15.25
C ASN A 45 -31.39 -8.49 16.76
N PHE A 46 -32.46 -8.95 17.40
CA PHE A 46 -32.66 -8.82 18.84
C PHE A 46 -31.57 -9.55 19.61
N HIS A 47 -31.25 -10.79 19.21
CA HIS A 47 -30.14 -11.53 19.80
C HIS A 47 -28.83 -10.74 19.69
N HIS A 48 -28.49 -10.25 18.49
CA HIS A 48 -27.28 -9.46 18.28
C HIS A 48 -27.23 -8.21 19.18
N VAL A 49 -28.32 -7.44 19.28
CA VAL A 49 -28.41 -6.24 20.14
C VAL A 49 -28.29 -6.59 21.62
N THR A 50 -28.82 -7.73 22.06
CA THR A 50 -28.75 -8.14 23.47
C THR A 50 -27.41 -8.73 23.88
N THR A 51 -26.61 -9.27 22.95
CA THR A 51 -25.30 -9.91 23.22
C THR A 51 -24.10 -9.08 22.76
N HIS A 52 -24.33 -7.90 22.19
CA HIS A 52 -23.26 -6.97 21.80
C HIS A 52 -23.56 -5.61 22.43
N THR A 53 -23.49 -5.60 23.76
CA THR A 53 -23.77 -4.43 24.58
C THR A 53 -22.67 -3.37 24.41
N ALA A 54 -22.99 -2.13 24.78
CA ALA A 54 -21.98 -1.06 24.83
C ALA A 54 -20.81 -1.41 25.77
N GLN A 55 -21.06 -2.22 26.80
CA GLN A 55 -20.04 -2.70 27.73
C GLN A 55 -19.11 -3.72 27.05
N GLU A 56 -19.65 -4.76 26.41
CA GLU A 56 -18.85 -5.74 25.66
C GLU A 56 -18.06 -5.07 24.54
N TRP A 57 -18.65 -4.10 23.85
CA TRP A 57 -17.94 -3.28 22.86
C TRP A 57 -16.77 -2.51 23.49
N ALA A 58 -16.98 -1.86 24.63
CA ALA A 58 -15.93 -1.09 25.30
C ALA A 58 -14.79 -1.99 25.81
N GLU A 59 -15.13 -3.15 26.37
CA GLU A 59 -14.14 -4.16 26.81
C GLU A 59 -13.34 -4.70 25.64
N THR A 60 -14.01 -5.06 24.53
CA THR A 60 -13.36 -5.54 23.31
C THR A 60 -12.45 -4.46 22.71
N PHE A 61 -12.94 -3.22 22.61
CA PHE A 61 -12.18 -2.09 22.07
C PHE A 61 -10.92 -1.80 22.90
N VAL A 62 -11.02 -1.81 24.23
CA VAL A 62 -9.87 -1.61 25.11
C VAL A 62 -8.88 -2.78 25.01
N SER A 63 -9.37 -4.02 24.89
CA SER A 63 -8.52 -5.19 24.66
C SER A 63 -7.74 -5.08 23.35
N GLU A 64 -8.44 -4.84 22.23
CA GLU A 64 -7.82 -4.68 20.91
C GLU A 64 -6.83 -3.51 20.88
N LEU A 65 -7.16 -2.40 21.54
CA LEU A 65 -6.26 -1.25 21.67
C LEU A 65 -4.98 -1.64 22.43
N ASN A 66 -5.11 -2.38 23.53
CA ASN A 66 -3.96 -2.87 24.30
C ASN A 66 -3.11 -3.84 23.48
N ASP A 67 -3.73 -4.78 22.77
CA ASP A 67 -3.03 -5.73 21.90
C ASP A 67 -2.26 -4.98 20.81
N THR A 68 -2.90 -3.98 20.18
CA THR A 68 -2.27 -3.13 19.18
C THR A 68 -1.11 -2.32 19.78
N VAL A 69 -1.24 -1.82 21.01
CA VAL A 69 -0.16 -1.12 21.73
C VAL A 69 0.99 -2.07 22.05
N VAL A 70 0.73 -3.29 22.47
CA VAL A 70 1.75 -4.32 22.74
C VAL A 70 2.48 -4.69 21.45
N GLU A 71 1.76 -4.94 20.36
CA GLU A 71 2.34 -5.20 19.04
C GLU A 71 3.15 -4.01 18.54
N ALA A 72 2.62 -2.79 18.67
CA ALA A 72 3.32 -1.58 18.30
C ALA A 72 4.58 -1.39 19.16
N GLN A 73 4.53 -1.65 20.46
CA GLN A 73 5.70 -1.58 21.35
C GLN A 73 6.75 -2.63 20.99
N LEU A 74 6.35 -3.86 20.64
CA LEU A 74 7.25 -4.89 20.13
C LEU A 74 7.92 -4.44 18.82
N ARG A 75 7.18 -3.76 17.94
CA ARG A 75 7.73 -3.17 16.70
C ARG A 75 8.57 -1.91 16.94
N THR A 76 8.30 -1.14 18.00
CA THR A 76 8.93 0.15 18.29
C THR A 76 10.23 0.01 19.10
N LYS A 77 10.46 -1.13 19.77
CA LYS A 77 11.53 -1.28 20.78
C LYS A 77 12.89 -1.77 20.30
N GLN A 78 13.18 -1.86 19.02
CA GLN A 78 14.56 -2.07 18.60
C GLN A 78 14.93 -1.05 17.54
N ILE A 79 15.60 0.03 17.98
CA ILE A 79 16.55 0.70 17.09
C ILE A 79 17.49 -0.42 16.62
N PRO A 80 17.49 -0.77 15.32
CA PRO A 80 18.36 -1.83 14.84
C PRO A 80 19.79 -1.49 15.26
N PRO A 81 20.56 -2.45 15.81
CA PRO A 81 21.95 -2.19 16.11
C PRO A 81 22.63 -1.66 14.85
N ARG A 82 23.50 -0.65 15.01
CA ARG A 82 24.26 -0.11 13.88
C ARG A 82 24.97 -1.25 13.16
N LEU A 83 24.97 -1.22 11.83
CA LEU A 83 25.68 -2.21 11.03
C LEU A 83 27.17 -2.23 11.45
N PRO A 84 27.71 -3.39 11.89
CA PRO A 84 29.11 -3.48 12.26
C PRO A 84 29.98 -3.48 10.99
N ILE A 85 30.26 -2.29 10.46
CA ILE A 85 30.98 -2.07 9.19
C ILE A 85 32.26 -2.92 9.08
N PRO A 86 33.15 -2.97 10.09
CA PRO A 86 34.38 -3.76 9.99
C PRO A 86 34.11 -5.26 9.79
N LYS A 87 33.09 -5.80 10.48
CA LYS A 87 32.68 -7.20 10.35
C LYS A 87 32.04 -7.44 8.99
N ALA A 88 31.20 -6.54 8.50
CA ALA A 88 30.58 -6.65 7.19
C ALA A 88 31.64 -6.70 6.07
N ILE A 89 32.62 -5.79 6.10
CA ILE A 89 33.74 -5.77 5.15
C ILE A 89 34.56 -7.06 5.25
N GLN A 90 34.88 -7.52 6.47
CA GLN A 90 35.63 -8.76 6.66
C GLN A 90 34.90 -9.98 6.07
N GLN A 91 33.59 -10.07 6.27
CA GLN A 91 32.78 -11.17 5.72
C GLN A 91 32.64 -11.04 4.20
N TYR A 92 32.48 -9.83 3.68
CA TYR A 92 32.46 -9.56 2.25
C TYR A 92 33.75 -10.05 1.57
N LEU A 93 34.92 -9.71 2.10
CA LEU A 93 36.21 -10.12 1.54
C LEU A 93 36.48 -11.63 1.60
N LYS A 94 35.87 -12.35 2.55
CA LYS A 94 36.02 -13.81 2.70
C LYS A 94 35.06 -14.61 1.82
N SER A 95 33.99 -13.98 1.33
CA SER A 95 32.91 -14.67 0.62
C SER A 95 33.23 -14.80 -0.86
N THR A 96 32.94 -15.97 -1.43
CA THR A 96 33.19 -16.27 -2.86
C THR A 96 31.96 -16.11 -3.74
N ASN A 97 30.76 -16.04 -3.14
CA ASN A 97 29.50 -15.76 -3.82
C ASN A 97 28.68 -14.81 -2.95
N ARG A 98 28.47 -13.58 -3.42
CA ARG A 98 27.88 -12.48 -2.65
C ARG A 98 26.62 -11.97 -3.32
N LEU A 99 25.57 -11.79 -2.52
CA LEU A 99 24.32 -11.15 -2.95
C LEU A 99 24.16 -9.84 -2.18
N LEU A 100 24.11 -8.72 -2.91
CA LEU A 100 23.85 -7.39 -2.36
C LEU A 100 22.47 -6.92 -2.82
N ILE A 101 21.55 -6.74 -1.87
CA ILE A 101 20.21 -6.23 -2.14
C ILE A 101 20.14 -4.78 -1.67
N LEU A 102 19.94 -3.86 -2.61
CA LEU A 102 19.95 -2.42 -2.37
C LEU A 102 18.57 -1.84 -2.64
N GLY A 103 18.04 -1.06 -1.70
CA GLY A 103 16.88 -0.22 -1.99
C GLY A 103 17.26 0.91 -2.93
N PHE A 104 16.36 1.33 -3.81
CA PHE A 104 16.59 2.54 -4.61
C PHE A 104 16.24 3.81 -3.82
N ASN A 105 14.94 4.08 -3.62
CA ASN A 105 14.46 5.31 -3.01
C ASN A 105 14.94 5.46 -1.55
N GLY A 106 15.63 6.56 -1.26
CA GLY A 106 16.13 6.89 0.08
C GLY A 106 17.35 6.06 0.53
N THR A 107 17.91 5.23 -0.36
CA THR A 107 19.15 4.46 -0.11
C THR A 107 20.21 4.79 -1.15
N LEU A 108 19.88 4.73 -2.45
CA LEU A 108 20.79 5.06 -3.56
C LEU A 108 20.53 6.45 -4.17
N THR A 109 19.38 7.04 -3.86
CA THR A 109 19.01 8.40 -4.29
C THR A 109 19.46 9.44 -3.27
N GLU A 110 19.63 10.69 -3.70
CA GLU A 110 19.86 11.81 -2.79
C GLU A 110 18.78 11.88 -1.69
N PRO A 111 19.17 12.09 -0.42
CA PRO A 111 18.21 12.48 0.61
C PRO A 111 17.66 13.83 0.21
N VAL A 112 16.35 13.90 -0.02
CA VAL A 112 15.67 15.14 -0.42
C VAL A 112 15.84 16.19 0.69
N GLU A 113 16.76 17.14 0.49
CA GLU A 113 16.87 18.31 1.36
C GLU A 113 15.67 19.24 1.13
N ARG A 114 15.06 19.69 2.23
CA ARG A 114 13.81 20.49 2.30
C ARG A 114 13.84 21.87 1.61
N LYS A 115 14.86 22.20 0.81
CA LYS A 115 15.12 23.56 0.30
C LYS A 115 15.35 23.65 -1.22
N GLY A 116 15.09 22.57 -1.96
CA GLY A 116 15.27 22.52 -3.41
C GLY A 116 14.02 22.85 -4.24
N ASP A 117 14.26 23.13 -5.52
CA ASP A 117 13.25 23.34 -6.56
C ASP A 117 12.37 22.10 -6.71
N GLN A 118 11.05 22.23 -6.52
CA GLN A 118 10.08 21.12 -6.46
C GLN A 118 10.06 20.25 -7.72
N LEU A 119 10.55 20.79 -8.85
CA LEU A 119 10.62 20.09 -10.14
C LEU A 119 11.78 19.10 -10.23
N LYS A 120 12.92 19.36 -9.55
CA LYS A 120 14.07 18.44 -9.55
C LYS A 120 13.86 17.21 -8.64
N GLU A 121 12.93 17.30 -7.69
CA GLU A 121 12.60 16.21 -6.77
C GLU A 121 11.81 15.07 -7.44
N MET A 122 11.27 15.30 -8.64
CA MET A 122 10.56 14.29 -9.44
C MET A 122 11.50 13.39 -10.25
N GLU A 123 12.76 13.78 -10.42
CA GLU A 123 13.78 13.02 -11.15
C GLU A 123 14.63 12.21 -10.17
N LEU A 124 14.09 11.06 -9.74
CA LEU A 124 14.84 10.12 -8.92
C LEU A 124 16.07 9.65 -9.70
N SER A 125 17.26 10.04 -9.22
CA SER A 125 18.53 9.62 -9.81
C SER A 125 19.50 9.04 -8.79
N VAL A 126 20.40 8.15 -9.25
CA VAL A 126 21.49 7.62 -8.43
C VAL A 126 22.42 8.76 -7.99
N HIS A 127 22.67 8.84 -6.68
CA HIS A 127 23.55 9.86 -6.09
C HIS A 127 24.94 9.86 -6.76
N PRO A 128 25.49 11.02 -7.18
CA PRO A 128 26.76 11.07 -7.91
C PRO A 128 27.93 10.35 -7.21
N GLU A 129 28.07 10.52 -5.89
CA GLU A 129 29.11 9.84 -5.10
C GLU A 129 29.00 8.31 -5.06
N LEU A 130 27.81 7.76 -5.32
CA LEU A 130 27.58 6.32 -5.32
C LEU A 130 27.85 5.66 -6.68
N LYS A 131 27.97 6.45 -7.76
CA LYS A 131 28.19 5.92 -9.11
C LYS A 131 29.44 5.05 -9.18
N GLN A 132 30.59 5.58 -8.73
CA GLN A 132 31.86 4.84 -8.79
C GLN A 132 31.86 3.59 -7.89
N PRO A 133 31.47 3.65 -6.60
CA PRO A 133 31.34 2.45 -5.77
C PRO A 133 30.39 1.40 -6.36
N LEU A 134 29.26 1.84 -6.92
CA LEU A 134 28.29 0.94 -7.55
C LEU A 134 28.88 0.27 -8.79
N THR A 135 29.56 1.02 -9.66
CA THR A 135 30.28 0.44 -10.81
C THR A 135 31.28 -0.63 -10.38
N GLN A 136 32.04 -0.39 -9.31
CA GLN A 136 33.00 -1.36 -8.80
C GLN A 136 32.33 -2.64 -8.27
N LEU A 137 31.23 -2.51 -7.53
CA LEU A 137 30.46 -3.65 -7.02
C LEU A 137 29.84 -4.47 -8.15
N CYS A 138 29.27 -3.82 -9.16
CA CYS A 138 28.60 -4.49 -10.28
C CYS A 138 29.57 -5.11 -11.28
N SER A 139 30.85 -4.70 -11.27
CA SER A 139 31.91 -5.26 -12.11
C SER A 139 32.57 -6.51 -11.49
N ASP A 140 32.28 -6.81 -10.22
CA ASP A 140 32.85 -7.95 -9.51
C ASP A 140 32.09 -9.24 -9.85
N PRO A 141 32.70 -10.24 -10.51
CA PRO A 141 32.01 -11.45 -10.98
C PRO A 141 31.49 -12.34 -9.85
N ASN A 142 32.03 -12.16 -8.63
CA ASN A 142 31.65 -12.92 -7.45
C ASN A 142 30.57 -12.17 -6.62
N THR A 143 30.00 -11.09 -7.16
CA THR A 143 28.98 -10.26 -6.51
C THR A 143 27.79 -10.04 -7.44
N THR A 144 26.63 -10.55 -7.05
CA THR A 144 25.35 -10.23 -7.67
C THR A 144 24.71 -9.05 -6.93
N VAL A 145 24.48 -7.96 -7.63
CA VAL A 145 23.80 -6.76 -7.10
C VAL A 145 22.36 -6.74 -7.61
N VAL A 146 21.41 -6.63 -6.68
CA VAL A 146 19.97 -6.52 -6.95
C VAL A 146 19.47 -5.18 -6.43
N VAL A 147 18.87 -4.38 -7.30
CA VAL A 147 18.21 -3.11 -6.93
C VAL A 147 16.71 -3.34 -6.82
N LEU A 148 16.19 -3.14 -5.60
CA LEU A 148 14.77 -3.22 -5.30
C LEU A 148 14.15 -1.82 -5.21
N SER A 149 13.15 -1.55 -6.04
CA SER A 149 12.46 -0.26 -6.06
C SER A 149 10.94 -0.41 -6.04
N GLY A 150 10.27 0.64 -5.55
CA GLY A 150 8.85 0.84 -5.77
C GLY A 150 8.55 1.49 -7.14
N SER A 151 9.54 2.14 -7.76
CA SER A 151 9.38 2.85 -9.03
C SER A 151 9.14 1.90 -10.21
N GLY A 152 8.61 2.45 -11.31
CA GLY A 152 8.37 1.73 -12.56
C GLY A 152 9.65 1.35 -13.32
N ARG A 153 9.48 0.51 -14.36
CA ARG A 153 10.56 -0.06 -15.17
C ARG A 153 11.41 1.00 -15.88
N THR A 154 10.76 1.94 -16.57
CA THR A 154 11.43 3.01 -17.35
C THR A 154 12.42 3.80 -16.50
N LEU A 155 12.02 4.16 -15.27
CA LEU A 155 12.86 4.94 -14.38
C LEU A 155 14.09 4.15 -13.91
N LEU A 156 13.94 2.84 -13.66
CA LEU A 156 15.06 1.98 -13.31
C LEU A 156 15.99 1.76 -14.50
N ASP A 157 15.44 1.56 -15.70
CA ASP A 157 16.24 1.41 -16.92
C ASP A 157 17.09 2.66 -17.17
N GLU A 158 16.51 3.86 -17.05
CA GLU A 158 17.26 5.12 -17.22
C GLU A 158 18.40 5.27 -16.21
N ASN A 159 18.20 4.83 -14.98
CA ASN A 159 19.17 4.97 -13.90
C ASN A 159 20.27 3.90 -13.89
N PHE A 160 19.94 2.68 -14.29
CA PHE A 160 20.77 1.51 -14.04
C PHE A 160 21.27 0.79 -15.30
N ARG A 161 20.89 1.23 -16.51
CA ARG A 161 21.32 0.60 -17.79
C ARG A 161 22.83 0.40 -17.92
N GLU A 162 23.64 1.28 -17.33
CA GLU A 162 25.11 1.22 -17.40
C GLU A 162 25.73 0.20 -16.44
N TYR A 163 24.97 -0.37 -15.50
CA TYR A 163 25.46 -1.29 -14.48
C TYR A 163 24.98 -2.71 -14.74
N ASN A 164 25.87 -3.69 -14.57
CA ASN A 164 25.50 -5.10 -14.56
C ASN A 164 24.77 -5.45 -13.25
N THR A 165 23.47 -5.20 -13.19
CA THR A 165 22.63 -5.38 -12.00
C THR A 165 21.32 -6.06 -12.33
N TRP A 166 20.74 -6.70 -11.33
CA TRP A 166 19.36 -7.18 -11.39
C TRP A 166 18.44 -6.07 -10.90
N LEU A 167 17.37 -5.80 -11.65
CA LEU A 167 16.41 -4.76 -11.29
C LEU A 167 15.07 -5.39 -10.91
N ALA A 168 14.49 -4.91 -9.82
CA ALA A 168 13.13 -5.25 -9.43
C ALA A 168 12.29 -3.97 -9.32
N ALA A 169 11.39 -3.77 -10.29
CA ALA A 169 10.46 -2.65 -10.33
C ALA A 169 9.13 -3.00 -9.64
N GLU A 170 8.40 -1.95 -9.24
CA GLU A 170 7.08 -2.04 -8.61
C GLU A 170 7.03 -3.08 -7.48
N ASN A 171 7.98 -2.98 -6.56
CA ASN A 171 8.10 -3.84 -5.37
C ASN A 171 8.27 -5.34 -5.67
N GLY A 172 8.81 -5.68 -6.85
CA GLY A 172 9.07 -7.06 -7.28
C GLY A 172 8.08 -7.61 -8.30
N MET A 173 7.17 -6.79 -8.81
CA MET A 173 6.26 -7.19 -9.89
C MET A 173 7.00 -7.50 -11.19
N PHE A 174 8.02 -6.70 -11.49
CA PHE A 174 8.83 -6.86 -12.69
C PHE A 174 10.28 -7.10 -12.30
N LEU A 175 10.90 -8.08 -12.94
CA LEU A 175 12.29 -8.46 -12.74
C LEU A 175 13.06 -8.37 -14.05
N ASN A 176 14.22 -7.74 -14.01
CA ASN A 176 15.17 -7.73 -15.12
C ASN A 176 16.52 -8.30 -14.64
N PRO A 177 16.90 -9.51 -15.06
CA PRO A 177 18.20 -10.06 -14.76
C PRO A 177 19.25 -9.47 -15.72
N SER A 178 20.12 -8.59 -15.21
CA SER A 178 21.33 -8.13 -15.89
C SER A 178 21.14 -7.60 -17.32
N ASN A 179 20.42 -6.49 -17.48
CA ASN A 179 20.15 -5.85 -18.78
C ASN A 179 19.43 -6.76 -19.81
N GLY A 180 18.71 -7.77 -19.34
CA GLY A 180 17.87 -8.64 -20.15
C GLY A 180 16.47 -8.05 -20.41
N GLU A 181 15.55 -8.93 -20.83
CA GLU A 181 14.14 -8.57 -20.95
C GLU A 181 13.44 -8.56 -19.59
N TRP A 182 12.53 -7.61 -19.39
CA TRP A 182 11.70 -7.55 -18.21
C TRP A 182 10.73 -8.74 -18.16
N MET A 183 10.76 -9.47 -17.04
CA MET A 183 9.85 -10.57 -16.74
C MET A 183 8.82 -10.12 -15.71
N THR A 184 7.57 -10.54 -15.89
CA THR A 184 6.49 -10.32 -14.92
C THR A 184 6.44 -11.50 -13.96
N THR A 185 6.48 -11.25 -12.64
CA THR A 185 6.49 -12.31 -11.62
C THR A 185 5.10 -12.86 -11.28
N MET A 186 4.04 -12.22 -11.79
CA MET A 186 2.64 -12.60 -11.58
C MET A 186 1.97 -13.08 -12.90
N PRO A 187 0.89 -13.87 -12.83
CA PRO A 187 0.25 -14.46 -14.01
C PRO A 187 -0.41 -13.44 -14.96
N GLU A 188 -0.56 -13.83 -16.23
CA GLU A 188 -1.04 -13.03 -17.38
C GLU A 188 -2.45 -12.41 -17.24
N GLN A 189 -3.24 -12.79 -16.23
CA GLN A 189 -4.58 -12.24 -15.97
C GLN A 189 -4.56 -11.24 -14.81
N LEU A 190 -3.88 -10.12 -15.01
CA LEU A 190 -4.04 -8.94 -14.18
C LEU A 190 -5.43 -8.34 -14.42
N ASN A 191 -6.37 -8.56 -13.49
CA ASN A 191 -7.61 -7.81 -13.50
C ASN A 191 -7.29 -6.35 -13.08
N MET A 192 -7.35 -5.44 -14.04
CA MET A 192 -7.10 -4.01 -13.88
C MET A 192 -8.38 -3.16 -13.90
N GLU A 193 -9.56 -3.78 -13.80
CA GLU A 193 -10.86 -3.08 -13.76
C GLU A 193 -10.98 -2.11 -12.57
N TRP A 194 -10.18 -2.31 -11.53
CA TRP A 194 -10.12 -1.43 -10.37
C TRP A 194 -9.40 -0.09 -10.64
N VAL A 195 -8.54 -0.03 -11.67
CA VAL A 195 -7.65 1.12 -11.92
C VAL A 195 -8.43 2.38 -12.18
N ASP A 196 -9.38 2.37 -13.11
CA ASP A 196 -10.16 3.55 -13.47
C ASP A 196 -10.95 4.09 -12.27
N SER A 197 -11.48 3.18 -11.45
CA SER A 197 -12.24 3.55 -10.26
C SER A 197 -11.35 4.16 -9.17
N VAL A 198 -10.15 3.62 -8.97
CA VAL A 198 -9.16 4.16 -8.01
C VAL A 198 -8.61 5.50 -8.52
N LYS A 199 -8.36 5.61 -9.83
CA LYS A 199 -7.91 6.84 -10.48
C LYS A 199 -8.89 7.98 -10.24
N HIS A 200 -10.19 7.73 -10.40
CA HIS A 200 -11.21 8.74 -10.13
C HIS A 200 -11.18 9.24 -8.67
N ILE A 201 -10.95 8.33 -7.71
CA ILE A 201 -10.79 8.70 -6.29
C ILE A 201 -9.51 9.53 -6.12
N PHE A 202 -8.40 9.11 -6.72
CA PHE A 202 -7.12 9.82 -6.61
C PHE A 202 -7.17 11.21 -7.23
N GLU A 203 -7.81 11.37 -8.38
CA GLU A 203 -8.07 12.66 -9.03
C GLU A 203 -8.86 13.57 -8.08
N TYR A 204 -9.98 13.08 -7.54
CA TYR A 204 -10.81 13.82 -6.59
C TYR A 204 -10.03 14.32 -5.37
N PHE A 205 -9.19 13.47 -4.77
CA PHE A 205 -8.37 13.85 -3.62
C PHE A 205 -7.18 14.74 -4.00
N THR A 206 -6.66 14.63 -5.22
CA THR A 206 -5.58 15.46 -5.74
C THR A 206 -6.06 16.90 -5.94
N GLU A 207 -7.22 17.10 -6.57
CA GLU A 207 -7.80 18.43 -6.81
C GLU A 207 -8.02 19.24 -5.52
N ARG A 208 -8.42 18.57 -4.43
CA ARG A 208 -8.69 19.20 -3.12
C ARG A 208 -7.49 19.22 -2.18
N THR A 209 -6.34 18.66 -2.58
CA THR A 209 -5.13 18.62 -1.75
C THR A 209 -3.98 19.32 -2.47
N PRO A 210 -3.78 20.63 -2.25
CA PRO A 210 -2.73 21.39 -2.92
C PRO A 210 -1.36 20.72 -2.76
N ARG A 211 -0.60 20.67 -3.86
CA ARG A 211 0.74 20.04 -3.95
C ARG A 211 0.78 18.52 -3.73
N SER A 212 -0.37 17.86 -3.71
CA SER A 212 -0.42 16.43 -3.94
C SER A 212 -0.44 16.11 -5.43
N HIS A 213 -0.09 14.89 -5.78
CA HIS A 213 -0.21 14.34 -7.13
C HIS A 213 -0.42 12.83 -7.01
N PHE A 214 -0.85 12.20 -8.10
CA PHE A 214 -0.75 10.75 -8.22
C PHE A 214 0.05 10.35 -9.45
N GLU A 215 0.65 9.18 -9.36
CA GLU A 215 1.40 8.51 -10.41
C GLU A 215 0.68 7.21 -10.75
N GLU A 216 0.38 7.03 -12.03
CA GLU A 216 -0.13 5.78 -12.58
C GLU A 216 1.04 4.94 -13.06
N ARG A 217 1.18 3.74 -12.51
CA ARG A 217 2.18 2.74 -12.90
C ARG A 217 1.47 1.53 -13.51
N GLU A 218 2.25 0.54 -13.94
CA GLU A 218 1.70 -0.58 -14.70
C GLU A 218 0.91 -1.56 -13.83
N ALA A 219 1.28 -1.74 -12.57
CA ALA A 219 0.59 -2.64 -11.64
C ALA A 219 0.14 -1.95 -10.35
N SER A 220 0.31 -0.63 -10.27
CA SER A 220 0.04 0.15 -9.07
C SER A 220 -0.34 1.60 -9.38
N LEU A 221 -1.10 2.21 -8.48
CA LEU A 221 -1.37 3.64 -8.46
C LEU A 221 -0.89 4.21 -7.14
N VAL A 222 -0.15 5.32 -7.18
CA VAL A 222 0.41 5.94 -5.97
C VAL A 222 -0.03 7.38 -5.88
N TRP A 223 -0.75 7.72 -4.82
CA TRP A 223 -1.05 9.10 -4.45
C TRP A 223 -0.01 9.60 -3.45
N ASN A 224 0.60 10.75 -3.73
CA ASN A 224 1.69 11.32 -2.96
C ASN A 224 1.31 12.72 -2.44
N TYR A 225 1.47 12.91 -1.13
CA TYR A 225 1.16 14.16 -0.45
C TYR A 225 2.37 14.69 0.34
N ARG A 226 3.58 14.31 -0.07
CA ARG A 226 4.83 14.74 0.58
C ARG A 226 4.98 16.26 0.67
N HIS A 227 4.51 17.00 -0.34
CA HIS A 227 4.64 18.46 -0.43
C HIS A 227 3.37 19.20 -0.03
N ALA A 228 2.30 18.48 0.27
CA ALA A 228 1.10 19.05 0.86
C ALA A 228 1.35 19.44 2.32
N ASP A 229 0.44 20.23 2.88
CA ASP A 229 0.46 20.46 4.32
C ASP A 229 0.41 19.12 5.08
N VAL A 230 1.20 19.05 6.16
CA VAL A 230 1.49 17.79 6.83
C VAL A 230 0.26 17.17 7.48
N GLU A 231 -0.53 17.99 8.17
CA GLU A 231 -1.70 17.54 8.90
C GLU A 231 -2.90 17.41 7.98
N PHE A 232 -3.08 18.37 7.06
CA PHE A 232 -4.10 18.30 6.03
C PHE A 232 -3.92 17.08 5.12
N GLY A 233 -2.70 16.82 4.65
CA GLY A 233 -2.40 15.65 3.80
C GLY A 233 -2.69 14.32 4.50
N LYS A 234 -2.45 14.21 5.81
CA LYS A 234 -2.81 13.02 6.60
C LYS A 234 -4.33 12.86 6.72
N LEU A 235 -5.06 13.94 6.97
CA LEU A 235 -6.53 13.92 7.02
C LEU A 235 -7.10 13.47 5.67
N GLN A 236 -6.59 14.05 4.58
CA GLN A 236 -6.94 13.71 3.21
C GLN A 236 -6.64 12.24 2.88
N ALA A 237 -5.47 11.73 3.27
CA ALA A 237 -5.12 10.32 3.12
C ALA A 237 -6.08 9.39 3.88
N ARG A 238 -6.44 9.74 5.13
CA ARG A 238 -7.36 8.95 5.95
C ARG A 238 -8.75 8.89 5.31
N ASP A 239 -9.25 10.02 4.85
CA ASP A 239 -10.55 10.08 4.19
C ASP A 239 -10.51 9.29 2.87
N MET A 240 -9.44 9.40 2.08
CA MET A 240 -9.23 8.61 0.87
C MET A 240 -9.30 7.10 1.14
N LEU A 241 -8.65 6.62 2.19
CA LEU A 241 -8.70 5.20 2.57
C LEU A 241 -10.13 4.73 2.82
N GLN A 242 -10.98 5.56 3.44
CA GLN A 242 -12.40 5.22 3.63
C GLN A 242 -13.14 5.11 2.29
N HIS A 243 -12.89 6.04 1.36
CA HIS A 243 -13.49 6.00 0.03
C HIS A 243 -13.05 4.76 -0.77
N LEU A 244 -11.77 4.40 -0.71
CA LEU A 244 -11.25 3.18 -1.32
C LEU A 244 -11.95 1.96 -0.71
N CYS A 245 -11.88 1.76 0.60
CA CYS A 245 -12.45 0.58 1.28
C CYS A 245 -13.96 0.45 1.10
N SER A 246 -14.70 1.55 1.02
CA SER A 246 -16.16 1.54 0.83
C SER A 246 -16.60 1.39 -0.62
N GLY A 247 -15.67 1.52 -1.58
CA GLY A 247 -15.96 1.54 -3.00
C GLY A 247 -15.26 0.42 -3.78
N PRO A 248 -14.47 0.75 -4.80
CA PRO A 248 -14.10 -0.16 -5.89
C PRO A 248 -13.16 -1.30 -5.50
N ILE A 249 -12.44 -1.16 -4.39
CA ILE A 249 -11.48 -2.18 -3.96
C ILE A 249 -12.08 -3.21 -3.01
N SER A 250 -13.34 -3.04 -2.58
CA SER A 250 -14.01 -3.96 -1.64
C SER A 250 -14.20 -5.38 -2.20
N SER A 251 -14.26 -5.52 -3.53
CA SER A 251 -14.40 -6.79 -4.24
C SER A 251 -13.20 -7.15 -5.14
N ALA A 252 -12.16 -6.32 -5.18
CA ALA A 252 -11.01 -6.51 -6.06
C ALA A 252 -9.84 -7.17 -5.29
N SER A 253 -9.04 -7.98 -6.00
CA SER A 253 -7.82 -8.60 -5.46
C SER A 253 -6.66 -7.60 -5.38
N VAL A 254 -6.84 -6.53 -4.61
CA VAL A 254 -5.87 -5.44 -4.45
C VAL A 254 -5.52 -5.21 -2.98
N GLU A 255 -4.32 -4.69 -2.75
CA GLU A 255 -3.81 -4.29 -1.45
C GLU A 255 -3.61 -2.78 -1.44
N VAL A 256 -3.99 -2.14 -0.33
CA VAL A 256 -3.70 -0.73 -0.08
C VAL A 256 -2.55 -0.63 0.91
N VAL A 257 -1.46 0.00 0.48
CA VAL A 257 -0.27 0.23 1.29
C VAL A 257 -0.19 1.69 1.67
N GLN A 258 -0.31 1.98 2.96
CA GLN A 258 -0.14 3.33 3.49
C GLN A 258 1.35 3.58 3.79
N GLY A 259 1.96 4.48 3.02
CA GLY A 259 3.29 5.01 3.28
C GLY A 259 3.27 6.18 4.27
N SER A 260 4.43 6.72 4.61
CA SER A 260 4.54 7.87 5.53
C SER A 260 3.93 9.16 4.96
N ARG A 261 3.97 9.31 3.64
CA ARG A 261 3.50 10.48 2.86
C ARG A 261 2.83 10.09 1.54
N SER A 262 2.32 8.86 1.47
CA SER A 262 1.72 8.33 0.25
C SER A 262 0.69 7.24 0.55
N VAL A 263 -0.21 7.01 -0.39
CA VAL A 263 -1.12 5.87 -0.43
C VAL A 263 -0.91 5.15 -1.76
N GLU A 264 -0.54 3.88 -1.71
CA GLU A 264 -0.35 3.03 -2.89
C GLU A 264 -1.47 2.00 -2.94
N VAL A 265 -2.11 1.85 -4.09
CA VAL A 265 -3.01 0.74 -4.40
C VAL A 265 -2.32 -0.14 -5.42
N ARG A 266 -2.19 -1.43 -5.12
CA ARG A 266 -1.48 -2.39 -5.97
C ARG A 266 -2.18 -3.73 -5.97
N VAL A 267 -1.85 -4.58 -6.93
CA VAL A 267 -2.38 -5.94 -7.00
C VAL A 267 -1.92 -6.77 -5.80
N ALA A 268 -2.83 -7.53 -5.20
CA ALA A 268 -2.55 -8.31 -4.00
C ALA A 268 -1.50 -9.41 -4.27
N GLY A 269 -0.63 -9.65 -3.28
CA GLY A 269 0.39 -10.71 -3.34
C GLY A 269 1.77 -10.26 -3.80
N ILE A 270 1.93 -9.03 -4.30
CA ILE A 270 3.21 -8.44 -4.66
C ILE A 270 3.82 -7.79 -3.43
N THR A 271 4.90 -8.35 -2.90
CA THR A 271 5.64 -7.75 -1.78
C THR A 271 7.14 -7.91 -1.99
N LYS A 272 7.92 -6.96 -1.47
CA LYS A 272 9.40 -7.04 -1.44
C LYS A 272 9.94 -8.28 -0.72
N VAL A 273 9.09 -9.05 -0.03
CA VAL A 273 9.47 -10.18 0.81
C VAL A 273 9.42 -11.51 0.02
N LYS A 274 8.70 -11.57 -1.11
CA LYS A 274 8.59 -12.80 -1.92
C LYS A 274 9.48 -12.70 -3.16
N PHE A 275 10.79 -12.77 -2.97
CA PHE A 275 11.72 -13.10 -4.06
C PHE A 275 12.09 -14.58 -3.95
N HIS A 276 11.78 -15.38 -4.97
CA HIS A 276 12.37 -16.71 -5.11
C HIS A 276 13.59 -16.52 -6.02
N PHE A 277 14.77 -16.57 -5.42
CA PHE A 277 16.06 -16.64 -6.12
C PHE A 277 16.38 -18.08 -6.48
#